data_AF-A0A316DB54-F1
#
_entry.id   AF-A0A316DB54-F1
#
_cell.length_a   1.000
_cell.length_b   1.000
_cell.length_c   1.000
_cell.angle_alpha   90.00
_cell.angle_beta   90.00
_cell.angle_gamma   90.00
#
_symmetry.space_group_name_H-M   'P 1'
#
loop_
_entity.id
_entity.type
_entity.pdbx_description
1 polymer ?
#
loop_
_entity_poly.entity_id
_entity_poly.type
_entity_poly.pdbx_seq_one_letter_code
_entity_poly.pdbx_strand_id
1 'polypeptide(L)' 'MVKNGEFFVIKEMKQRGMSITAIAKELGRDRKTIRRWLYEDYPDTYRFGS' A
#
# COMPACT_ATOMS: atom_id res chain seq x y z
N MET A 1 -14.15 2.45 -0.75
CA MET A 1 -13.57 2.73 0.59
C MET A 1 -12.37 1.82 0.76
N VAL A 2 -11.18 2.24 0.30
CA VAL A 2 -9.94 1.52 0.62
C VAL A 2 -9.76 1.68 2.12
N LYS A 3 -9.97 0.60 2.86
CA LYS A 3 -9.93 0.62 4.31
C LYS A 3 -8.53 1.08 4.70
N ASN A 4 -8.43 2.20 5.43
CA ASN A 4 -7.17 2.73 5.98
C ASN A 4 -6.27 1.63 6.60
N GLY A 5 -6.86 0.51 7.05
CA GLY A 5 -6.13 -0.68 7.48
C GLY A 5 -5.10 -1.23 6.49
N GLU A 6 -5.38 -1.31 5.18
CA GLU A 6 -4.39 -1.84 4.21
C GLU A 6 -3.13 -0.96 4.17
N PHE A 7 -3.29 0.36 4.27
CA PHE A 7 -2.18 1.32 4.25
C PHE A 7 -1.28 1.17 5.49
N PHE A 8 -1.88 1.07 6.68
CA PHE A 8 -1.12 0.83 7.92
C PHE A 8 -0.41 -0.52 7.91
N VAL A 9 -1.06 -1.57 7.40
CA VAL A 9 -0.46 -2.91 7.26
C VAL A 9 0.75 -2.88 6.34
N ILE A 10 0.69 -2.14 5.22
CA ILE A 10 1.82 -2.00 4.29
C ILE A 10 3.00 -1.27 4.93
N LYS A 11 2.74 -0.17 5.66
CA LYS A 11 3.79 0.54 6.41
C LYS A 11 4.41 -0.35 7.49
N GLU A 12 3.60 -1.09 8.24
CA GLU A 12 4.08 -2.02 9.28
C GLU A 12 4.95 -3.14 8.67
N MET A 13 4.48 -3.79 7.60
CA MET A 13 5.25 -4.82 6.92
C MET A 13 6.58 -4.28 6.37
N LYS A 14 6.60 -3.04 5.85
CA LYS A 14 7.82 -2.41 5.38
C LYS A 14 8.79 -2.10 6.53
N GLN A 15 8.29 -1.63 7.67
CA GLN A 15 9.11 -1.43 8.88
C GLN A 15 9.68 -2.74 9.43
N ARG A 16 8.96 -3.85 9.30
CA ARG A 16 9.44 -5.20 9.62
C ARG A 16 10.52 -5.71 8.65
N GLY A 17 10.90 -4.93 7.64
CA GLY A 17 11.94 -5.27 6.66
C GLY A 17 11.42 -6.04 5.45
N MET A 18 10.10 -6.19 5.26
CA MET A 18 9.59 -6.88 4.09
C MET A 18 9.82 -6.09 2.80
N SER A 19 10.03 -6.82 1.71
CA SER A 19 10.16 -6.24 0.37
C SER A 19 8.79 -5.89 -0.20
N ILE A 20 8.74 -4.87 -1.07
CA ILE A 20 7.51 -4.44 -1.75
C ILE A 20 6.84 -5.62 -2.48
N THR A 21 7.64 -6.51 -3.07
CA THR A 21 7.16 -7.71 -3.77
C THR A 21 6.51 -8.72 -2.82
N ALA A 22 7.06 -8.91 -1.62
CA ALA A 22 6.48 -9.79 -0.61
C ALA A 22 5.15 -9.23 -0.10
N ILE A 23 5.13 -7.94 0.24
CA ILE A 23 3.93 -7.22 0.69
C ILE A 23 2.82 -7.28 -0.38
N ALA A 24 3.17 -7.07 -1.64
CA ALA A 24 2.25 -7.15 -2.77
C ALA A 24 1.65 -8.56 -2.93
N LYS A 25 2.45 -9.61 -2.77
CA LYS A 25 1.96 -11.01 -2.82
C LYS A 25 1.06 -11.34 -1.64
N GLU A 26 1.46 -10.94 -0.43
CA GLU A 26 0.70 -11.17 0.81
C GLU A 26 -0.69 -10.51 0.75
N LEU A 27 -0.77 -9.28 0.22
CA LEU A 27 -2.01 -8.53 0.12
C LEU A 27 -2.77 -8.78 -1.19
N GLY A 28 -2.23 -9.60 -2.11
CA GLY A 28 -2.82 -9.83 -3.43
C GLY A 28 -2.95 -8.54 -4.27
N ARG A 29 -2.03 -7.58 -4.08
CA ARG A 29 -2.06 -6.25 -4.69
C ARG A 29 -0.96 -6.05 -5.70
N ASP A 30 -1.18 -5.10 -6.61
CA ASP A 30 -0.17 -4.73 -7.59
C ASP A 30 1.01 -4.00 -6.92
N ARG A 31 2.24 -4.35 -7.34
CA ARG A 31 3.46 -3.76 -6.78
C ARG A 31 3.54 -2.26 -7.00
N LYS A 32 2.98 -1.72 -8.08
CA LYS A 32 2.93 -0.27 -8.34
C LYS A 32 2.02 0.41 -7.32
N THR A 33 0.91 -0.21 -6.95
CA THR A 33 0.02 0.29 -5.89
C THR A 33 0.73 0.33 -4.54
N ILE A 34 1.41 -0.75 -4.16
CA ILE A 34 2.18 -0.81 -2.90
C ILE A 34 3.33 0.22 -2.91
N ARG A 35 4.06 0.33 -4.02
CA ARG A 35 5.14 1.33 -4.16
C ARG A 35 4.61 2.75 -4.04
N ARG A 36 3.46 3.03 -4.67
CA ARG A 36 2.79 4.31 -4.62
C ARG A 36 2.36 4.65 -3.18
N TRP A 37 1.71 3.73 -2.48
CA TRP A 37 1.28 3.94 -1.08
C TRP A 37 2.43 3.97 -0.07
N LEU A 38 3.59 3.38 -0.37
CA LEU A 38 4.78 3.53 0.47
C LEU A 38 5.50 4.86 0.25
N TYR A 39 5.33 5.46 -0.92
CA TYR A 39 5.96 6.73 -1.29
C TYR A 39 5.07 7.93 -0.94
N GLU A 40 3.75 7.79 -1.11
CA GLU A 40 2.76 8.77 -0.65
C GLU A 40 2.49 8.54 0.84
N ASP A 41 2.70 9.56 1.67
CA ASP A 41 2.48 9.45 3.12
C ASP A 41 1.00 9.27 3.49
N TYR A 42 0.09 9.45 2.51
CA TYR A 42 -1.34 9.27 2.62
C TYR A 42 -1.90 8.45 1.43
N PRO A 43 -2.92 7.59 1.65
CA PRO A 43 -3.60 6.91 0.56
C PRO A 43 -4.36 7.93 -0.27
N ASP A 44 -3.97 8.07 -1.55
CA ASP A 44 -4.57 8.93 -2.58
C ASP A 44 -5.99 8.47 -2.96
N THR A 45 -6.84 8.27 -1.97
CA THR A 45 -8.23 7.80 -2.09
C THR A 45 -9.16 8.86 -2.68
N TYR A 46 -8.63 9.85 -3.39
CA TYR A 46 -9.43 10.90 -4.00
C TYR A 46 -8.94 11.31 -5.39
N ARG A 47 -8.58 10.35 -6.24
CA ARG A 47 -8.32 10.63 -7.66
C ARG A 47 -8.76 9.51 -8.61
N PHE A 48 -10.01 9.10 -8.50
CA PHE A 48 -10.74 8.49 -9.62
C PHE A 48 -12.21 8.91 -9.54
N GLY A 49 -12.66 9.68 -10.54
CA GLY A 49 -14.04 10.19 -10.72
C GLY A 49 -14.05 11.73 -10.77
N SER A 50 -13.70 12.35 -11.90
CA SER A 50 -14.55 12.62 -13.09
C SER A 50 -15.32 13.94 -12.95
#